data_AF-A0A2D7VZ19-F1
#
_entry.id   AF-A0A2D7VZ19-F1
#
_cell.length_a   1.000
_cell.length_b   1.000
_cell.length_c   1.000
_cell.angle_alpha   90.00
_cell.angle_beta   90.00
_cell.angle_gamma   90.00
#
_symmetry.space_group_name_H-M   'P 1'
#
loop_
_entity.id
_entity.type
_entity.pdbx_description
1 polymer ?
#
loop_
_entity_poly.entity_id
_entity_poly.type
_entity_poly.pdbx_seq_one_letter_code
_entity_poly.pdbx_strand_id
1 'polypeptide(L)'
;MKLIAKKLVQMAYNNYPQTAVNAAKRALKHKKEYNSKCGTSVGWRSAGIISKKEPLTLDRLKRVFSFLSRAKVYNTGKFLKDGKEICGSVMYAAWGGTTMLNWARKQLEKIEKMEEENKARARVGMIDGVPIYDNKDEAEAKAEDLGCSGSHSMEYEGKTVYMPCSSHNAATEDDNEGYRQAEGVVHKRTQPSDFELREGKTGSTIVGYAAVFNTVTQIGHFREQIAPNAFDRVLTENPDTVALLNHNRDYVLGRTSSDTLKLSVDERGLKYELKLGNQSYAKDLAESMKRGDISQSSFAFTIERDSWDEDLRTVEEIKGLYDVSVVTVPAYPEASATLRAEENCSCAPKKETKKTVEVEKKSASKVRATRTKNKIKKNK
;
A
#
# COMPACT_ATOMS: atom_id res chain seq x y z
N MET A 1 11.21 -0.05 17.47
CA MET A 1 10.44 -1.19 18.02
C MET A 1 11.19 -2.03 19.06
N LYS A 2 12.26 -1.52 19.71
CA LYS A 2 13.22 -2.39 20.42
C LYS A 2 12.94 -2.66 21.91
N LEU A 3 12.08 -1.90 22.59
CA LEU A 3 11.83 -2.07 24.02
C LEU A 3 10.67 -3.03 24.34
N ILE A 4 9.60 -3.01 23.54
CA ILE A 4 8.37 -3.77 23.82
C ILE A 4 8.46 -5.21 23.31
N ALA A 5 9.06 -5.43 22.14
CA ALA A 5 9.45 -6.77 21.68
C ALA A 5 10.33 -7.46 22.75
N LYS A 6 11.21 -6.72 23.42
CA LYS A 6 12.04 -7.23 24.52
C LYS A 6 11.21 -7.62 25.77
N LYS A 7 10.11 -6.92 26.05
CA LYS A 7 9.22 -7.19 27.19
C LYS A 7 8.27 -8.37 26.92
N LEU A 8 7.81 -8.54 25.67
CA LEU A 8 7.05 -9.72 25.20
C LEU A 8 7.93 -10.98 25.13
N VAL A 9 9.19 -10.84 24.71
CA VAL A 9 10.21 -11.91 24.71
C VAL A 9 10.50 -12.44 26.12
N GLN A 10 10.18 -11.68 27.18
CA GLN A 10 10.43 -12.08 28.57
C GLN A 10 9.30 -12.93 29.19
N MET A 11 8.18 -13.18 28.49
CA MET A 11 7.14 -14.06 29.02
C MET A 11 7.54 -15.53 28.87
N ALA A 12 7.96 -16.15 29.97
CA ALA A 12 8.18 -17.59 30.03
C ALA A 12 6.83 -18.34 29.92
N TYR A 13 6.55 -18.93 28.76
CA TYR A 13 5.34 -19.72 28.53
C TYR A 13 5.47 -21.14 29.11
N ASN A 14 5.62 -21.26 30.44
CA ASN A 14 5.78 -22.53 31.17
C ASN A 14 4.55 -22.96 31.99
N ASN A 15 3.50 -22.13 32.05
CA ASN A 15 2.28 -22.40 32.81
C ASN A 15 1.25 -23.24 32.04
N TYR A 16 1.71 -24.03 31.05
CA TYR A 16 0.82 -24.91 30.30
C TYR A 16 0.25 -26.05 31.18
N PRO A 17 -0.94 -26.58 30.83
CA PRO A 17 -1.67 -27.47 31.70
C PRO A 17 -0.93 -28.78 32.00
N GLN A 18 -1.10 -29.31 33.21
CA GLN A 18 -0.44 -30.54 33.63
C GLN A 18 -0.85 -31.75 32.77
N THR A 19 -2.06 -31.75 32.21
CA THR A 19 -2.52 -32.78 31.27
C THR A 19 -1.69 -32.82 29.98
N ALA A 20 -1.22 -31.66 29.49
CA ALA A 20 -0.32 -31.59 28.35
C ALA A 20 1.05 -32.18 28.67
N VAL A 21 1.59 -31.88 29.86
CA VAL A 21 2.82 -32.47 30.38
C VAL A 21 2.70 -34.00 30.47
N ASN A 22 1.59 -34.49 31.01
CA ASN A 22 1.32 -35.92 31.15
C ASN A 22 1.19 -36.60 29.78
N ALA A 23 0.58 -35.95 28.79
CA ALA A 23 0.50 -36.46 27.42
C ALA A 23 1.89 -36.61 26.79
N ALA A 24 2.76 -35.61 26.95
CA ALA A 24 4.13 -35.66 26.44
C ALA A 24 4.96 -36.75 27.14
N LYS A 25 4.84 -36.88 28.47
CA LYS A 25 5.47 -37.97 29.24
C LYS A 25 4.99 -39.34 28.76
N ARG A 26 3.69 -39.50 28.50
CA ARG A 26 3.12 -40.74 27.97
C ARG A 26 3.70 -41.10 26.60
N ALA A 27 3.84 -40.13 25.70
CA ALA A 27 4.46 -40.35 24.39
C ALA A 27 5.94 -40.73 24.51
N LEU A 28 6.70 -40.08 25.40
CA LEU A 28 8.11 -40.42 25.65
C LEU A 28 8.27 -41.82 26.26
N LYS A 29 7.36 -42.21 27.17
CA LYS A 29 7.32 -43.57 27.72
C LYS A 29 7.05 -44.59 26.61
N HIS A 30 6.03 -44.35 25.78
CA HIS A 30 5.72 -45.19 24.63
C HIS A 30 6.90 -45.33 23.66
N LYS A 31 7.59 -44.22 23.36
CA LYS A 31 8.79 -44.24 22.51
C LYS A 31 9.83 -45.24 22.99
N LYS A 32 10.09 -45.26 24.30
CA LYS A 32 11.08 -46.15 24.91
C LYS A 32 10.62 -47.60 24.94
N GLU A 33 9.37 -47.84 25.34
CA GLU A 33 8.82 -49.19 25.49
C GLU A 33 8.70 -49.93 24.14
N TYR A 34 8.29 -49.22 23.09
CA TYR A 34 8.02 -49.83 21.78
C TYR A 34 9.14 -49.58 20.76
N ASN A 35 10.25 -48.94 21.19
CA ASN A 35 11.31 -48.47 20.29
C ASN A 35 10.74 -47.74 19.06
N SER A 36 9.80 -46.82 19.32
CA SER A 36 8.94 -46.21 18.32
C SER A 36 9.73 -45.54 17.19
N LYS A 37 9.35 -45.84 15.95
CA LYS A 37 9.88 -45.17 14.75
C LYS A 37 9.06 -43.94 14.34
N CYS A 38 8.01 -43.61 15.09
CA CYS A 38 7.13 -42.50 14.76
C CYS A 38 7.81 -41.14 14.98
N GLY A 39 7.46 -40.18 14.11
CA GLY A 39 7.82 -38.77 14.26
C GLY A 39 9.26 -38.41 13.92
N THR A 40 9.58 -37.13 14.13
CA THR A 40 10.89 -36.55 13.81
C THR A 40 11.68 -36.20 15.07
N SER A 41 12.98 -35.96 14.93
CA SER A 41 13.84 -35.47 16.02
C SER A 41 13.28 -34.19 16.68
N VAL A 42 12.69 -33.30 15.89
CA VAL A 42 12.04 -32.06 16.36
C VAL A 42 10.83 -32.39 17.23
N GLY A 43 9.98 -33.32 16.81
CA GLY A 43 8.80 -33.68 17.59
C GLY A 43 9.15 -34.32 18.94
N TRP A 44 10.18 -35.15 18.97
CA TRP A 44 10.68 -35.72 20.22
C TRP A 44 11.38 -34.70 21.12
N ARG A 45 12.06 -33.71 20.53
CA ARG A 45 12.62 -32.58 21.28
C ARG A 45 11.51 -31.76 21.94
N SER A 46 10.42 -31.47 21.22
CA SER A 46 9.24 -30.81 21.77
C SER A 46 8.65 -31.59 22.96
N ALA A 47 8.53 -32.91 22.83
CA ALA A 47 8.06 -33.76 23.93
C ALA A 47 8.95 -33.65 25.17
N GLY A 48 10.29 -33.62 25.00
CA GLY A 48 11.24 -33.42 26.08
C GLY A 48 11.01 -32.12 26.84
N ILE A 49 10.93 -31.01 26.11
CA ILE A 49 10.68 -29.65 26.66
C ILE A 49 9.36 -29.63 27.44
N ILE A 50 8.28 -30.09 26.82
CA ILE A 50 6.93 -30.09 27.42
C ILE A 50 6.88 -31.01 28.65
N SER A 51 7.51 -32.18 28.59
CA SER A 51 7.52 -33.15 29.71
C SER A 51 8.19 -32.62 30.97
N LYS A 52 9.14 -31.69 30.81
CA LYS A 52 9.90 -31.06 31.89
C LYS A 52 9.33 -29.72 32.34
N LYS A 53 8.22 -29.29 31.72
CA LYS A 53 7.61 -27.99 31.97
C LYS A 53 8.57 -26.81 31.69
N GLU A 54 9.50 -27.00 30.75
CA GLU A 54 10.44 -25.97 30.33
C GLU A 54 9.68 -24.80 29.65
N PRO A 55 10.14 -23.55 29.82
CA PRO A 55 9.52 -22.40 29.17
C PRO A 55 9.62 -22.48 27.65
N LEU A 56 8.50 -22.22 26.98
CA LEU A 56 8.47 -22.10 25.52
C LEU A 56 8.80 -20.65 25.14
N THR A 57 9.51 -20.45 24.04
CA THR A 57 9.59 -19.15 23.36
C THR A 57 8.32 -18.91 22.54
N LEU A 58 8.04 -17.67 22.14
CA LEU A 58 6.91 -17.35 21.27
C LEU A 58 6.93 -18.15 19.96
N ASP A 59 8.09 -18.27 19.29
CA ASP A 59 8.22 -19.06 18.07
C ASP A 59 7.94 -20.54 18.29
N ARG A 60 8.36 -21.08 19.44
CA ARG A 60 8.06 -22.46 19.82
C ARG A 60 6.56 -22.62 20.08
N LEU A 61 5.91 -21.68 20.76
CA LEU A 61 4.47 -21.68 21.00
C LEU A 61 3.68 -21.67 19.67
N LYS A 62 4.04 -20.78 18.73
CA LYS A 62 3.48 -20.73 17.37
C LYS A 62 3.65 -22.07 16.65
N ARG A 63 4.83 -22.69 16.76
CA ARG A 63 5.10 -24.02 16.18
C ARG A 63 4.25 -25.13 16.82
N VAL A 64 4.08 -25.11 18.15
CA VAL A 64 3.23 -26.06 18.88
C VAL A 64 1.79 -25.96 18.40
N PHE A 65 1.23 -24.75 18.34
CA PHE A 65 -0.12 -24.52 17.82
C PHE A 65 -0.25 -25.00 16.38
N SER A 66 0.66 -24.57 15.49
CA SER A 66 0.67 -24.93 14.07
C SER A 66 0.68 -26.45 13.85
N PHE A 67 1.56 -27.17 14.55
CA PHE A 67 1.62 -28.63 14.46
C PHE A 67 0.33 -29.29 14.96
N LEU A 68 -0.13 -28.95 16.17
CA LEU A 68 -1.29 -29.58 16.79
C LEU A 68 -2.58 -29.31 16.02
N SER A 69 -2.76 -28.11 15.47
CA SER A 69 -3.92 -27.76 14.65
C SER A 69 -4.05 -28.67 13.42
N ARG A 70 -2.94 -28.98 12.74
CA ARG A 70 -2.92 -29.94 11.63
C ARG A 70 -2.99 -31.38 12.08
N ALA A 71 -2.26 -31.74 13.13
CA ALA A 71 -2.13 -33.13 13.58
C ALA A 71 -3.41 -33.68 14.25
N LYS A 72 -4.33 -32.82 14.70
CA LYS A 72 -5.58 -33.21 15.34
C LYS A 72 -6.41 -34.20 14.50
N VAL A 73 -6.39 -34.05 13.17
CA VAL A 73 -7.15 -34.93 12.25
C VAL A 73 -6.63 -36.37 12.23
N TYR A 74 -5.36 -36.59 12.56
CA TYR A 74 -4.74 -37.91 12.60
C TYR A 74 -4.76 -38.55 14.00
N ASN A 75 -5.29 -37.85 15.01
CA ASN A 75 -5.33 -38.34 16.37
C ASN A 75 -6.60 -39.17 16.61
N THR A 76 -6.40 -40.45 16.90
CA THR A 76 -7.45 -41.41 17.26
C THR A 76 -7.59 -41.61 18.77
N GLY A 77 -6.74 -40.95 19.58
CA GLY A 77 -6.70 -41.10 21.04
C GLY A 77 -5.96 -42.35 21.55
N LYS A 78 -5.79 -43.36 20.69
CA LYS A 78 -5.03 -44.59 20.96
C LYS A 78 -3.67 -44.54 20.25
N PHE A 79 -2.62 -45.08 20.89
CA PHE A 79 -1.29 -45.17 20.29
C PHE A 79 -1.11 -46.41 19.43
N LEU A 80 -1.89 -47.46 19.68
CA LEU A 80 -1.84 -48.71 18.96
C LEU A 80 -3.20 -49.03 18.37
N LYS A 81 -3.19 -49.61 17.18
CA LYS A 81 -4.33 -50.32 16.59
C LYS A 81 -3.78 -51.58 15.93
N ASP A 82 -4.35 -52.73 16.31
CA ASP A 82 -3.95 -54.04 15.79
C ASP A 82 -2.44 -54.30 15.90
N GLY A 83 -1.84 -53.91 17.03
CA GLY A 83 -0.40 -54.05 17.30
C GLY A 83 0.50 -53.05 16.56
N LYS A 84 -0.04 -52.20 15.68
CA LYS A 84 0.71 -51.18 14.92
C LYS A 84 0.58 -49.80 15.55
N GLU A 85 1.68 -49.04 15.55
CA GLU A 85 1.70 -47.67 16.04
C GLU A 85 0.89 -46.73 15.15
N ILE A 86 0.03 -45.92 15.77
CA ILE A 86 -0.64 -44.80 15.12
C ILE A 86 0.22 -43.57 15.33
N CYS A 87 1.17 -43.35 14.42
CA CYS A 87 2.13 -42.25 14.54
C CYS A 87 1.47 -40.88 14.71
N GLY A 88 0.29 -40.66 14.11
CA GLY A 88 -0.50 -39.45 14.31
C GLY A 88 -0.85 -39.20 15.78
N SER A 89 -1.44 -40.19 16.46
CA SER A 89 -1.80 -40.13 17.88
C SER A 89 -0.59 -40.02 18.80
N VAL A 90 0.48 -40.78 18.52
CA VAL A 90 1.73 -40.74 19.29
C VAL A 90 2.32 -39.34 19.25
N MET A 91 2.46 -38.77 18.05
CA MET A 91 3.04 -37.45 17.88
C MET A 91 2.10 -36.33 18.35
N TYR A 92 0.80 -36.48 18.23
CA TYR A 92 -0.14 -35.52 18.79
C TYR A 92 0.00 -35.42 20.31
N ALA A 93 0.13 -36.55 21.01
CA ALA A 93 0.40 -36.58 22.44
C ALA A 93 1.81 -36.08 22.79
N ALA A 94 2.83 -36.37 21.95
CA ALA A 94 4.20 -35.89 22.14
C ALA A 94 4.27 -34.36 22.19
N TRP A 95 3.42 -33.68 21.43
CA TRP A 95 3.30 -32.22 21.45
C TRP A 95 2.33 -31.67 22.50
N GLY A 96 1.82 -32.52 23.41
CA GLY A 96 0.93 -32.15 24.52
C GLY A 96 -0.57 -32.27 24.24
N GLY A 97 -0.96 -32.70 23.04
CA GLY A 97 -2.34 -33.04 22.67
C GLY A 97 -3.34 -31.88 22.71
N THR A 98 -4.63 -32.22 22.81
CA THR A 98 -5.74 -31.25 22.69
C THR A 98 -5.70 -30.16 23.75
N THR A 99 -5.28 -30.49 24.98
CA THR A 99 -5.20 -29.47 26.03
C THR A 99 -4.08 -28.46 25.75
N MET A 100 -2.93 -28.91 25.22
CA MET A 100 -1.87 -28.01 24.78
C MET A 100 -2.32 -27.15 23.60
N LEU A 101 -3.05 -27.73 22.64
CA LEU A 101 -3.59 -27.00 21.49
C LEU A 101 -4.49 -25.85 21.94
N ASN A 102 -5.44 -26.13 22.84
CA ASN A 102 -6.38 -25.13 23.32
C ASN A 102 -5.69 -24.05 24.16
N TRP A 103 -4.75 -24.44 25.02
CA TRP A 103 -3.97 -23.48 25.79
C TRP A 103 -3.10 -22.60 24.88
N ALA A 104 -2.42 -23.18 23.90
CA ALA A 104 -1.57 -22.45 22.97
C ALA A 104 -2.38 -21.45 22.14
N ARG A 105 -3.56 -21.86 21.65
CA ARG A 105 -4.51 -20.96 20.97
C ARG A 105 -4.84 -19.76 21.85
N LYS A 106 -5.28 -20.00 23.08
CA LYS A 106 -5.65 -18.94 24.04
C LYS A 106 -4.49 -18.00 24.37
N GLN A 107 -3.25 -18.50 24.42
CA GLN A 107 -2.10 -17.62 24.62
C GLN A 107 -1.83 -16.75 23.39
N LEU A 108 -1.94 -17.30 22.17
CA LEU A 108 -1.75 -16.55 20.94
C LEU A 108 -2.85 -15.48 20.74
N GLU A 109 -4.11 -15.82 20.98
CA GLU A 109 -5.23 -14.86 20.96
C GLU A 109 -5.02 -13.72 21.97
N LYS A 110 -4.49 -14.02 23.16
CA LYS A 110 -4.15 -12.99 24.15
C LYS A 110 -3.03 -12.08 23.66
N ILE A 111 -2.02 -12.63 23.00
CA ILE A 111 -0.89 -11.84 22.48
C ILE A 111 -1.38 -10.92 21.38
N GLU A 112 -2.13 -11.43 20.42
CA GLU A 112 -2.76 -10.66 19.35
C GLU A 112 -3.63 -9.54 19.93
N LYS A 113 -4.51 -9.86 20.90
CA LYS A 113 -5.32 -8.83 21.57
C LYS A 113 -4.49 -7.80 22.32
N MET A 114 -3.41 -8.20 23.01
CA MET A 114 -2.51 -7.26 23.68
C MET A 114 -1.77 -6.38 22.66
N GLU A 115 -1.38 -6.92 21.51
CA GLU A 115 -0.79 -6.16 20.41
C GLU A 115 -1.79 -5.15 19.84
N GLU A 116 -3.04 -5.55 19.60
CA GLU A 116 -4.12 -4.67 19.16
C GLU A 116 -4.46 -3.59 20.20
N GLU A 117 -4.60 -3.95 21.48
CA GLU A 117 -4.85 -3.00 22.56
C GLU A 117 -3.69 -2.01 22.72
N ASN A 118 -2.45 -2.45 22.53
CA ASN A 118 -1.28 -1.56 22.56
C ASN A 118 -1.28 -0.60 21.37
N LYS A 119 -1.57 -1.10 20.15
CA LYS A 119 -1.76 -0.26 18.96
C LYS A 119 -2.87 0.79 19.17
N ALA A 120 -3.97 0.39 19.81
CA ALA A 120 -5.08 1.28 20.13
C ALA A 120 -4.73 2.30 21.22
N ARG A 121 -3.98 1.91 22.26
CA ARG A 121 -3.51 2.84 23.32
C ARG A 121 -2.45 3.82 22.82
N ALA A 122 -1.59 3.40 21.92
CA ALA A 122 -0.57 4.25 21.32
C ALA A 122 -1.18 5.39 20.48
N ARG A 123 -2.42 5.22 19.99
CA ARG A 123 -3.15 6.25 19.26
C ARG A 123 -3.65 7.33 20.23
N VAL A 124 -3.04 8.51 20.17
CA VAL A 124 -3.35 9.68 21.01
C VAL A 124 -4.59 10.42 20.49
N GLY A 125 -4.82 10.40 19.17
CA GLY A 125 -5.91 11.14 18.55
C GLY A 125 -5.94 10.99 17.03
N MET A 126 -6.52 11.98 16.36
CA MET A 126 -6.51 12.14 14.90
C MET A 126 -6.26 13.61 14.54
N ILE A 127 -5.43 13.84 13.53
CA ILE A 127 -5.24 15.15 12.90
C ILE A 127 -5.43 14.93 11.40
N ASP A 128 -6.32 15.70 10.77
CA ASP A 128 -6.63 15.61 9.33
C ASP A 128 -6.99 14.18 8.86
N GLY A 129 -7.72 13.43 9.69
CA GLY A 129 -8.10 12.03 9.41
C GLY A 129 -6.98 11.01 9.62
N VAL A 130 -5.74 11.44 9.88
CA VAL A 130 -4.58 10.58 10.12
C VAL A 130 -4.44 10.32 11.63
N PRO A 131 -4.27 9.06 12.07
CA PRO A 131 -4.04 8.75 13.47
C PRO A 131 -2.68 9.31 13.94
N ILE A 132 -2.66 9.95 15.11
CA ILE A 132 -1.43 10.40 15.77
C ILE A 132 -1.07 9.47 16.93
N TYR A 133 0.22 9.26 17.15
CA TYR A 133 0.76 8.29 18.10
C TYR A 133 1.64 8.96 19.17
N ASP A 134 1.69 8.40 20.37
CA ASP A 134 2.61 8.85 21.43
C ASP A 134 4.04 8.34 21.24
N ASN A 135 4.24 7.43 20.28
CA ASN A 135 5.52 6.82 20.03
C ASN A 135 5.80 6.70 18.52
N LYS A 136 7.06 6.94 18.20
CA LYS A 136 7.58 6.95 16.83
C LYS A 136 7.42 5.60 16.11
N ASP A 137 7.65 4.51 16.84
CA ASP A 137 7.65 3.15 16.28
C ASP A 137 6.28 2.74 15.74
N GLU A 138 5.20 3.06 16.46
CA GLU A 138 3.82 2.77 16.04
C GLU A 138 3.38 3.70 14.90
N ALA A 139 3.84 4.97 14.90
CA ALA A 139 3.62 5.87 13.76
C ALA A 139 4.30 5.33 12.49
N GLU A 140 5.52 4.81 12.58
CA GLU A 140 6.24 4.20 11.46
C GLU A 140 5.64 2.86 11.02
N ALA A 141 5.17 2.04 11.95
CA ALA A 141 4.45 0.81 11.60
C ALA A 141 3.13 1.13 10.90
N LYS A 142 2.41 2.16 11.36
CA LYS A 142 1.21 2.62 10.66
C LYS A 142 1.54 3.26 9.31
N ALA A 143 2.72 3.88 9.17
CA ALA A 143 3.17 4.40 7.89
C ALA A 143 3.26 3.27 6.85
N GLU A 144 3.83 2.13 7.25
CA GLU A 144 3.92 0.93 6.40
C GLU A 144 2.52 0.44 5.98
N ASP A 145 1.55 0.41 6.90
CA ASP A 145 0.14 0.09 6.60
C ASP A 145 -0.53 1.12 5.66
N LEU A 146 -0.10 2.39 5.71
CA LEU A 146 -0.59 3.47 4.87
C LEU A 146 0.18 3.58 3.54
N GLY A 147 1.12 2.67 3.26
CA GLY A 147 1.92 2.69 2.03
C GLY A 147 2.98 3.81 1.98
N CYS A 148 3.36 4.37 3.12
CA CYS A 148 4.36 5.41 3.25
C CYS A 148 5.49 4.97 4.21
N SER A 149 6.61 5.69 4.24
CA SER A 149 7.73 5.38 5.12
C SER A 149 7.97 6.48 6.15
N GLY A 150 8.48 6.08 7.31
CA GLY A 150 8.91 6.99 8.36
C GLY A 150 7.75 7.63 9.11
N SER A 151 8.10 8.61 9.93
CA SER A 151 7.17 9.41 10.74
C SER A 151 7.74 10.80 10.93
N HIS A 152 6.89 11.76 11.25
CA HIS A 152 7.31 13.07 11.72
C HIS A 152 6.67 13.38 13.06
N SER A 153 7.27 14.29 13.82
CA SER A 153 6.79 14.65 15.16
C SER A 153 6.28 16.09 15.19
N MET A 154 5.26 16.34 16.01
CA MET A 154 4.73 17.67 16.27
C MET A 154 4.29 17.80 17.72
N GLU A 155 4.05 19.03 18.19
CA GLU A 155 3.44 19.29 19.49
C GLU A 155 1.92 19.32 19.35
N TYR A 156 1.23 18.47 20.12
CA TYR A 156 -0.23 18.43 20.21
C TYR A 156 -0.64 18.37 21.69
N GLU A 157 -1.46 19.33 22.13
CA GLU A 157 -1.89 19.45 23.53
C GLU A 157 -0.73 19.46 24.56
N GLY A 158 0.40 20.08 24.20
CA GLY A 158 1.58 20.18 25.07
C GLY A 158 2.37 18.87 25.23
N LYS A 159 2.18 17.92 24.31
CA LYS A 159 2.96 16.69 24.23
C LYS A 159 3.49 16.51 22.80
N THR A 160 4.71 16.00 22.69
CA THR A 160 5.25 15.53 21.42
C THR A 160 4.50 14.28 20.97
N VAL A 161 3.86 14.35 19.81
CA VAL A 161 3.18 13.24 19.14
C VAL A 161 3.86 12.94 17.81
N TYR A 162 3.66 11.74 17.30
CA TYR A 162 4.23 11.23 16.05
C TYR A 162 3.12 10.90 15.06
N MET A 163 3.23 11.43 13.87
CA MET A 163 2.33 11.15 12.76
C MET A 163 2.99 10.15 11.80
N PRO A 164 2.25 9.15 11.30
CA PRO A 164 2.71 8.28 10.23
C PRO A 164 3.12 9.09 9.00
N CYS A 165 4.06 8.54 8.23
CA CYS A 165 4.68 9.15 7.06
C CYS A 165 5.63 10.30 7.41
N SER A 166 6.76 10.39 6.70
CA SER A 166 7.77 11.44 6.93
C SER A 166 7.30 12.87 6.62
N SER A 167 6.21 13.07 5.89
CA SER A 167 5.64 14.39 5.61
C SER A 167 4.15 14.30 5.21
N HIS A 168 3.45 15.43 5.28
CA HIS A 168 2.02 15.57 4.96
C HIS A 168 1.65 15.51 3.46
N ASN A 169 2.43 14.80 2.63
CA ASN A 169 2.07 14.48 1.23
C ASN A 169 1.65 13.01 1.04
N ALA A 170 1.28 12.33 2.13
CA ALA A 170 0.98 10.90 2.11
C ALA A 170 -0.46 10.54 2.56
N ALA A 171 -1.34 11.54 2.74
CA ALA A 171 -2.71 11.33 3.19
C ALA A 171 -3.73 12.26 2.53
N THR A 172 -3.50 12.67 1.27
CA THR A 172 -4.58 13.16 0.42
C THR A 172 -5.02 12.01 -0.49
N GLU A 173 -6.08 11.33 -0.02
CA GLU A 173 -7.08 10.57 -0.79
C GLU A 173 -6.61 9.34 -1.59
N ASP A 174 -7.24 8.20 -1.25
CA ASP A 174 -7.39 6.97 -2.04
C ASP A 174 -7.52 7.27 -3.56
N ASP A 175 -7.07 6.46 -4.52
CA ASP A 175 -7.00 5.00 -4.54
C ASP A 175 -5.93 4.51 -5.53
N ASN A 176 -4.80 4.05 -5.00
CA ASN A 176 -3.86 3.20 -5.76
C ASN A 176 -3.58 1.91 -4.98
N GLU A 177 -4.61 1.38 -4.34
CA GLU A 177 -4.55 0.11 -3.62
C GLU A 177 -4.49 -1.04 -4.63
N GLY A 178 -3.34 -1.71 -4.67
CA GLY A 178 -3.18 -2.89 -5.47
C GLY A 178 -3.87 -4.09 -4.83
N TYR A 179 -5.06 -4.42 -5.31
CA TYR A 179 -5.77 -5.61 -4.86
C TYR A 179 -4.99 -6.87 -5.27
N ARG A 180 -4.69 -7.78 -4.34
CA ARG A 180 -4.14 -9.11 -4.70
C ARG A 180 -5.28 -10.06 -5.06
N GLN A 181 -5.49 -10.29 -6.36
CA GLN A 181 -6.18 -11.51 -6.80
C GLN A 181 -5.19 -12.68 -6.75
N ALA A 182 -5.67 -13.93 -6.85
CA ALA A 182 -4.89 -15.16 -6.67
C ALA A 182 -3.62 -15.29 -7.57
N GLU A 183 -3.37 -14.34 -8.46
CA GLU A 183 -2.29 -14.35 -9.46
C GLU A 183 -1.42 -13.07 -9.57
N GLY A 184 -1.51 -12.09 -8.66
CA GLY A 184 -0.62 -10.92 -8.73
C GLY A 184 -1.11 -9.67 -7.99
N VAL A 185 -0.29 -8.61 -8.00
CA VAL A 185 -0.66 -7.27 -7.51
C VAL A 185 -1.35 -6.51 -8.64
N VAL A 186 -2.61 -6.12 -8.43
CA VAL A 186 -3.34 -5.26 -9.37
C VAL A 186 -2.80 -3.84 -9.26
N HIS A 187 -2.63 -3.12 -10.35
CA HIS A 187 -2.24 -1.73 -10.42
C HIS A 187 -3.41 -0.92 -10.98
N LYS A 188 -3.63 0.30 -10.49
CA LYS A 188 -4.57 1.25 -11.08
C LYS A 188 -3.81 2.44 -11.65
N ARG A 189 -4.19 2.92 -12.83
CA ARG A 189 -3.59 4.11 -13.43
C ARG A 189 -4.66 5.00 -14.00
N THR A 190 -4.56 6.28 -13.71
CA THR A 190 -5.49 7.29 -14.19
C THR A 190 -4.76 8.26 -15.12
N GLN A 191 -5.42 8.59 -16.23
CA GLN A 191 -4.93 9.50 -17.24
C GLN A 191 -6.06 10.48 -17.65
N PRO A 192 -5.72 11.72 -17.99
CA PRO A 192 -6.63 12.56 -18.74
C PRO A 192 -6.99 11.86 -20.06
N SER A 193 -8.29 11.79 -20.36
CA SER A 193 -8.78 11.20 -21.60
C SER A 193 -9.62 12.23 -22.34
N ASP A 194 -9.33 12.44 -23.62
CA ASP A 194 -10.24 13.20 -24.48
C ASP A 194 -11.48 12.35 -24.71
N PHE A 195 -12.54 12.63 -23.96
CA PHE A 195 -13.80 11.95 -24.11
C PHE A 195 -14.60 12.51 -25.26
N GLU A 196 -15.14 11.61 -26.08
CA GLU A 196 -16.15 11.93 -27.06
C GLU A 196 -17.47 11.28 -26.64
N LEU A 197 -18.48 12.10 -26.32
CA LEU A 197 -19.83 11.61 -26.09
C LEU A 197 -20.62 11.68 -27.40
N ARG A 198 -20.96 10.51 -27.94
CA ARG A 198 -21.78 10.39 -29.16
C ARG A 198 -23.22 10.07 -28.79
N GLU A 199 -24.14 10.94 -29.16
CA GLU A 199 -25.57 10.67 -28.99
C GLU A 199 -26.10 9.85 -30.16
N GLY A 200 -26.73 8.72 -29.86
CA GLY A 200 -27.42 7.87 -30.83
C GLY A 200 -28.92 7.78 -30.55
N LYS A 201 -29.71 7.34 -31.54
CA LYS A 201 -31.16 7.14 -31.41
C LYS A 201 -31.57 6.15 -30.29
N THR A 202 -30.65 5.29 -29.85
CA THR A 202 -30.90 4.22 -28.87
C THR A 202 -30.12 4.37 -27.56
N GLY A 203 -29.43 5.51 -27.35
CA GLY A 203 -28.62 5.77 -26.16
C GLY A 203 -27.33 6.52 -26.49
N SER A 204 -26.62 6.93 -25.43
CA SER A 204 -25.33 7.63 -25.53
C SER A 204 -24.17 6.63 -25.56
N THR A 205 -23.13 6.93 -26.34
CA THR A 205 -21.89 6.15 -26.38
C THR A 205 -20.74 7.03 -25.89
N ILE A 206 -19.98 6.54 -24.92
CA ILE A 206 -18.74 7.16 -24.47
C ILE A 206 -17.59 6.54 -25.24
N VAL A 207 -16.74 7.36 -25.83
CA VAL A 207 -15.46 6.96 -26.41
C VAL A 207 -14.33 7.66 -25.66
N GLY A 208 -13.31 6.92 -25.25
CA GLY A 208 -12.17 7.46 -24.52
C GLY A 208 -10.95 6.56 -24.58
N TYR A 209 -9.87 6.99 -23.93
CA TYR A 209 -8.63 6.22 -23.82
C TYR A 209 -8.39 5.84 -22.36
N ALA A 210 -8.37 4.54 -22.10
CA ALA A 210 -8.07 4.00 -20.78
C ALA A 210 -6.60 4.22 -20.42
N ALA A 211 -5.71 4.08 -21.40
CA ALA A 211 -4.28 4.28 -21.27
C ALA A 211 -3.74 4.99 -22.51
N VAL A 212 -2.69 5.81 -22.34
CA VAL A 212 -1.96 6.46 -23.43
C VAL A 212 -0.53 5.95 -23.43
N PHE A 213 0.00 5.60 -24.61
CA PHE A 213 1.34 5.03 -24.75
C PHE A 213 2.44 6.10 -24.70
N ASN A 214 3.65 5.65 -24.32
CA ASN A 214 4.88 6.46 -24.31
C ASN A 214 4.77 7.80 -23.56
N THR A 215 3.76 7.94 -22.71
CA THR A 215 3.58 9.12 -21.86
C THR A 215 4.15 8.81 -20.50
N VAL A 216 5.23 9.52 -20.15
CA VAL A 216 5.87 9.39 -18.85
C VAL A 216 5.00 10.06 -17.80
N THR A 217 4.59 9.30 -16.80
CA THR A 217 3.71 9.73 -15.71
C THR A 217 4.45 9.59 -14.39
N GLN A 218 4.42 10.61 -13.54
CA GLN A 218 4.99 10.53 -12.20
C GLN A 218 4.06 9.70 -11.29
N ILE A 219 4.59 8.62 -10.71
CA ILE A 219 3.90 7.72 -9.79
C ILE A 219 4.65 7.74 -8.45
N GLY A 220 4.24 8.66 -7.56
CA GLY A 220 4.93 8.86 -6.28
C GLY A 220 6.41 9.22 -6.47
N HIS A 221 7.31 8.29 -6.16
CA HIS A 221 8.77 8.50 -6.21
C HIS A 221 9.45 8.01 -7.49
N PHE A 222 8.72 7.45 -8.44
CA PHE A 222 9.27 6.96 -9.71
C PHE A 222 8.38 7.39 -10.88
N ARG A 223 8.92 7.31 -12.10
CA ARG A 223 8.24 7.62 -13.35
C ARG A 223 7.80 6.32 -14.03
N GLU A 224 6.64 6.29 -14.66
CA GLU A 224 6.15 5.13 -15.38
C GLU A 224 5.68 5.51 -16.78
N GLN A 225 5.93 4.64 -17.76
CA GLN A 225 5.34 4.72 -19.09
C GLN A 225 4.83 3.35 -19.54
N ILE A 226 3.85 3.35 -20.45
CA ILE A 226 3.27 2.14 -21.01
C ILE A 226 3.76 1.97 -22.46
N ALA A 227 4.34 0.82 -22.76
CA ALA A 227 4.82 0.50 -24.09
C ALA A 227 3.63 0.29 -25.07
N PRO A 228 3.77 0.62 -26.38
CA PRO A 228 2.70 0.50 -27.35
C PRO A 228 2.15 -0.93 -27.52
N ASN A 229 3.00 -1.93 -27.29
CA ASN A 229 2.68 -3.35 -27.39
C ASN A 229 2.24 -3.97 -26.05
N ALA A 230 2.09 -3.17 -24.99
CA ALA A 230 1.81 -3.69 -23.65
C ALA A 230 0.49 -4.45 -23.53
N PHE A 231 -0.49 -4.15 -24.40
CA PHE A 231 -1.82 -4.76 -24.38
C PHE A 231 -2.03 -5.86 -25.44
N ASP A 232 -1.06 -6.13 -26.31
CA ASP A 232 -1.24 -7.03 -27.46
C ASP A 232 -1.67 -8.43 -27.03
N ARG A 233 -0.98 -8.98 -26.03
CA ARG A 233 -1.28 -10.29 -25.48
C ARG A 233 -2.65 -10.32 -24.81
N VAL A 234 -2.89 -9.40 -23.87
CA VAL A 234 -4.12 -9.41 -23.06
C VAL A 234 -5.36 -9.28 -23.94
N LEU A 235 -5.32 -8.44 -24.99
CA LEU A 235 -6.45 -8.30 -25.91
C LEU A 235 -6.64 -9.49 -26.84
N THR A 236 -5.57 -10.20 -27.22
CA THR A 236 -5.66 -11.45 -27.98
C THR A 236 -6.34 -12.56 -27.16
N GLU A 237 -6.11 -12.58 -25.85
CA GLU A 237 -6.76 -13.51 -24.92
C GLU A 237 -8.24 -13.17 -24.65
N ASN A 238 -8.72 -12.02 -25.15
CA ASN A 238 -10.09 -11.51 -25.02
C ASN A 238 -10.63 -11.54 -23.57
N PRO A 239 -10.13 -10.66 -22.70
CA PRO A 239 -10.41 -10.71 -21.28
C PRO A 239 -11.85 -10.22 -21.02
N ASP A 240 -12.48 -10.77 -19.97
CA ASP A 240 -13.76 -10.25 -19.48
C ASP A 240 -13.52 -8.99 -18.63
N THR A 241 -13.40 -7.86 -19.31
CA THR A 241 -13.16 -6.54 -18.70
C THR A 241 -14.48 -5.81 -18.47
N VAL A 242 -14.59 -5.15 -17.32
CA VAL A 242 -15.79 -4.40 -16.91
C VAL A 242 -15.55 -2.89 -17.02
N ALA A 243 -16.53 -2.15 -17.51
CA ALA A 243 -16.55 -0.70 -17.44
C ALA A 243 -17.25 -0.22 -16.15
N LEU A 244 -16.57 0.56 -15.32
CA LEU A 244 -17.07 1.02 -14.01
C LEU A 244 -17.07 2.55 -13.89
N LEU A 245 -17.84 3.07 -12.93
CA LEU A 245 -17.67 4.44 -12.42
C LEU A 245 -16.84 4.40 -11.13
N ASN A 246 -15.77 5.20 -11.04
CA ASN A 246 -14.90 5.32 -9.85
C ASN A 246 -14.40 3.97 -9.30
N HIS A 247 -14.06 3.00 -10.18
CA HIS A 247 -13.63 1.65 -9.80
C HIS A 247 -14.61 0.87 -8.91
N ASN A 248 -15.85 1.35 -8.79
CA ASN A 248 -16.82 0.80 -7.87
C ASN A 248 -17.68 -0.25 -8.58
N ARG A 249 -17.61 -1.48 -8.08
CA ARG A 249 -18.30 -2.66 -8.63
C ARG A 249 -19.81 -2.58 -8.53
N ASP A 250 -20.35 -1.66 -7.73
CA ASP A 250 -21.79 -1.38 -7.64
C ASP A 250 -22.29 -0.52 -8.80
N TYR A 251 -21.40 0.21 -9.50
CA TYR A 251 -21.73 1.11 -10.61
C TYR A 251 -21.16 0.62 -11.95
N VAL A 252 -21.73 -0.49 -12.43
CA VAL A 252 -21.34 -1.12 -13.70
C VAL A 252 -21.96 -0.40 -14.90
N LEU A 253 -21.12 0.13 -15.79
CA LEU A 253 -21.56 0.83 -17.00
C LEU A 253 -21.62 -0.10 -18.23
N GLY A 254 -20.77 -1.13 -18.28
CA GLY A 254 -20.70 -2.05 -19.42
C GLY A 254 -19.69 -3.17 -19.21
N ARG A 255 -19.58 -4.08 -20.18
CA ARG A 255 -18.70 -5.25 -20.11
C ARG A 255 -18.38 -5.78 -21.51
N THR A 256 -17.16 -6.31 -21.70
CA THR A 256 -16.73 -6.88 -23.00
C THR A 256 -17.56 -8.10 -23.39
N SER A 257 -17.80 -9.03 -22.47
CA SER A 257 -18.62 -10.23 -22.71
C SER A 257 -20.10 -9.96 -23.02
N SER A 258 -20.59 -8.74 -22.81
CA SER A 258 -21.97 -8.32 -23.12
C SER A 258 -22.06 -7.40 -24.34
N ASP A 259 -20.97 -7.18 -25.08
CA ASP A 259 -20.88 -6.28 -26.25
C ASP A 259 -21.29 -4.82 -26.00
N THR A 260 -21.33 -4.42 -24.72
CA THR A 260 -21.60 -3.04 -24.28
C THR A 260 -20.32 -2.24 -24.07
N LEU A 261 -19.18 -2.91 -23.90
CA LEU A 261 -17.83 -2.33 -23.91
C LEU A 261 -17.02 -2.96 -25.05
N LYS A 262 -16.39 -2.15 -25.88
CA LYS A 262 -15.40 -2.58 -26.87
C LYS A 262 -14.05 -1.99 -26.53
N LEU A 263 -13.00 -2.79 -26.61
CA LEU A 263 -11.61 -2.38 -26.40
C LEU A 263 -10.84 -2.54 -27.71
N SER A 264 -9.97 -1.59 -28.01
CA SER A 264 -9.09 -1.63 -29.18
C SER A 264 -7.82 -0.83 -28.91
N VAL A 265 -6.73 -1.19 -29.57
CA VAL A 265 -5.47 -0.42 -29.51
C VAL A 265 -5.27 0.33 -30.82
N ASP A 266 -4.81 1.57 -30.72
CA ASP A 266 -4.31 2.37 -31.84
C ASP A 266 -2.96 3.01 -31.50
N GLU A 267 -2.45 3.89 -32.35
CA GLU A 267 -1.15 4.57 -32.16
C GLU A 267 -1.08 5.41 -30.88
N ARG A 268 -2.22 5.86 -30.35
CA ARG A 268 -2.31 6.71 -29.16
C ARG A 268 -2.35 5.87 -27.88
N GLY A 269 -3.10 4.77 -27.86
CA GLY A 269 -3.29 4.03 -26.62
C GLY A 269 -4.35 2.94 -26.65
N LEU A 270 -4.77 2.51 -25.45
CA LEU A 270 -5.90 1.61 -25.26
C LEU A 270 -7.20 2.43 -25.33
N LYS A 271 -7.87 2.36 -26.48
CA LYS A 271 -9.17 2.98 -26.72
C LYS A 271 -10.31 2.08 -26.25
N TYR A 272 -11.37 2.68 -25.71
CA TYR A 272 -12.61 1.99 -25.41
C TYR A 272 -13.84 2.71 -25.96
N GLU A 273 -14.85 1.92 -26.32
CA GLU A 273 -16.18 2.39 -26.73
C GLU A 273 -17.24 1.73 -25.84
N LEU A 274 -17.97 2.56 -25.09
CA LEU A 274 -18.90 2.14 -24.07
C LEU A 274 -20.32 2.61 -24.40
N LYS A 275 -21.24 1.67 -24.61
CA LYS A 275 -22.66 1.95 -24.83
C LYS A 275 -23.35 2.07 -23.47
N LEU A 276 -23.81 3.26 -23.12
CA LEU A 276 -24.51 3.49 -21.86
C LEU A 276 -25.93 2.93 -21.92
N GLY A 277 -26.33 2.31 -20.81
CA GLY A 277 -27.71 1.90 -20.59
C GLY A 277 -28.59 3.04 -20.07
N ASN A 278 -29.82 2.68 -19.67
CA ASN A 278 -30.84 3.65 -19.23
C ASN A 278 -30.90 3.85 -17.70
N GLN A 279 -29.91 3.34 -16.95
CA GLN A 279 -29.79 3.50 -15.50
C GLN A 279 -29.62 4.97 -15.12
N SER A 280 -30.08 5.37 -13.93
CA SER A 280 -29.99 6.76 -13.46
C SER A 280 -28.54 7.25 -13.42
N TYR A 281 -27.65 6.51 -12.76
CA TYR A 281 -26.24 6.89 -12.65
C TYR A 281 -25.52 6.99 -13.99
N ALA A 282 -25.93 6.23 -15.02
CA ALA A 282 -25.36 6.32 -16.36
C ALA A 282 -25.81 7.60 -17.09
N LYS A 283 -27.06 8.02 -16.89
CA LYS A 283 -27.59 9.28 -17.42
C LYS A 283 -26.98 10.49 -16.71
N ASP A 284 -26.88 10.42 -15.39
CA ASP A 284 -26.27 11.46 -14.56
C ASP A 284 -24.78 11.63 -14.94
N LEU A 285 -24.06 10.51 -15.14
CA LEU A 285 -22.69 10.52 -15.65
C LEU A 285 -22.59 11.21 -17.02
N ALA A 286 -23.46 10.86 -17.97
CA ALA A 286 -23.44 11.49 -19.29
C ALA A 286 -23.65 13.01 -19.21
N GLU A 287 -24.52 13.48 -18.32
CA GLU A 287 -24.75 14.91 -18.10
C GLU A 287 -23.53 15.58 -17.43
N SER A 288 -22.94 14.97 -16.41
CA SER A 288 -21.70 15.45 -15.80
C SER A 288 -20.55 15.54 -16.80
N MET A 289 -20.44 14.58 -17.72
CA MET A 289 -19.45 14.62 -18.80
C MET A 289 -19.74 15.73 -19.81
N LYS A 290 -21.00 15.95 -20.20
CA LYS A 290 -21.38 17.08 -21.07
C LYS A 290 -21.03 18.44 -20.47
N ARG A 291 -21.22 18.56 -19.15
CA ARG A 291 -20.87 19.78 -18.40
C ARG A 291 -19.37 19.93 -18.18
N GLY A 292 -18.58 18.89 -18.45
CA GLY A 292 -17.13 18.87 -18.25
C GLY A 292 -16.71 18.59 -16.81
N ASP A 293 -17.63 18.20 -15.92
CA ASP A 293 -17.33 17.87 -14.52
C ASP A 293 -16.49 16.58 -14.41
N ILE A 294 -16.66 15.67 -15.37
CA ILE A 294 -15.98 14.37 -15.41
C ILE A 294 -15.35 14.18 -16.78
N SER A 295 -14.02 14.03 -16.81
CA SER A 295 -13.23 13.99 -18.05
C SER A 295 -12.01 13.07 -17.97
N GLN A 296 -11.95 12.16 -17.00
CA GLN A 296 -10.78 11.30 -16.79
C GLN A 296 -11.11 9.79 -16.88
N SER A 297 -10.11 9.03 -17.32
CA SER A 297 -10.18 7.57 -17.45
C SER A 297 -9.12 6.91 -16.59
N SER A 298 -9.47 5.75 -16.06
CA SER A 298 -8.58 4.90 -15.29
C SER A 298 -8.72 3.45 -15.73
N PHE A 299 -7.75 2.61 -15.40
CA PHE A 299 -7.83 1.17 -15.65
C PHE A 299 -7.06 0.38 -14.60
N ALA A 300 -7.54 -0.83 -14.33
CA ALA A 300 -6.94 -1.76 -13.39
C ALA A 300 -6.35 -2.98 -14.09
N PHE A 301 -5.09 -3.32 -13.80
CA PHE A 301 -4.34 -4.35 -14.52
C PHE A 301 -3.28 -5.04 -13.68
N THR A 302 -2.78 -6.19 -14.13
CA THR A 302 -1.59 -6.86 -13.58
C THR A 302 -0.46 -6.84 -14.60
N ILE A 303 0.79 -6.80 -14.12
CA ILE A 303 1.98 -6.72 -14.97
C ILE A 303 2.59 -8.11 -15.10
N GLU A 304 2.88 -8.52 -16.34
CA GLU A 304 3.66 -9.73 -16.62
C GLU A 304 5.15 -9.39 -16.69
N ARG A 305 5.49 -8.31 -17.41
CA ARG A 305 6.87 -7.86 -17.60
C ARG A 305 6.98 -6.34 -17.61
N ASP A 306 7.98 -5.86 -16.90
CA ASP A 306 8.44 -4.48 -16.89
C ASP A 306 9.97 -4.42 -16.93
N SER A 307 10.47 -3.26 -17.31
CA SER A 307 11.88 -2.91 -17.24
C SER A 307 12.06 -1.59 -16.47
N TRP A 308 13.24 -1.44 -15.87
CA TRP A 308 13.59 -0.29 -15.05
C TRP A 308 14.89 0.31 -15.55
N ASP A 309 14.88 1.63 -15.76
CA ASP A 309 16.05 2.46 -16.03
C ASP A 309 16.06 3.60 -15.02
N GLU A 310 16.94 3.51 -14.02
CA GLU A 310 16.95 4.38 -12.83
C GLU A 310 15.57 4.47 -12.14
N ASP A 311 14.90 5.61 -12.23
CA ASP A 311 13.57 5.88 -11.69
C ASP A 311 12.46 5.71 -12.73
N LEU A 312 12.77 5.36 -13.98
CA LEU A 312 11.79 5.15 -15.05
C LEU A 312 11.45 3.67 -15.21
N ARG A 313 10.21 3.33 -14.91
CA ARG A 313 9.60 2.03 -15.18
C ARG A 313 8.90 2.04 -16.54
N THR A 314 9.22 1.06 -17.37
CA THR A 314 8.48 0.80 -18.62
C THR A 314 7.66 -0.47 -18.45
N VAL A 315 6.33 -0.34 -18.55
CA VAL A 315 5.41 -1.50 -18.58
C VAL A 315 5.39 -2.06 -20.00
N GLU A 316 6.02 -3.22 -20.18
CA GLU A 316 6.20 -3.85 -21.49
C GLU A 316 5.11 -4.86 -21.84
N GLU A 317 4.55 -5.52 -20.82
CA GLU A 317 3.50 -6.53 -21.02
C GLU A 317 2.54 -6.59 -19.84
N ILE A 318 1.26 -6.47 -20.16
CA ILE A 318 0.15 -6.58 -19.20
C ILE A 318 -0.35 -8.03 -19.21
N LYS A 319 -0.39 -8.62 -18.01
CA LYS A 319 -0.88 -9.98 -17.79
C LYS A 319 -2.40 -10.05 -17.82
N GLY A 320 -3.06 -9.09 -17.18
CA GLY A 320 -4.52 -9.08 -17.03
C GLY A 320 -5.07 -7.67 -16.99
N LEU A 321 -6.22 -7.47 -17.64
CA LEU A 321 -6.97 -6.21 -17.67
C LEU A 321 -8.35 -6.44 -17.06
N TYR A 322 -8.57 -5.88 -15.88
CA TYR A 322 -9.74 -6.20 -15.06
C TYR A 322 -10.88 -5.21 -15.28
N ASP A 323 -10.58 -3.93 -15.25
CA ASP A 323 -11.56 -2.88 -15.48
C ASP A 323 -10.97 -1.68 -16.22
N VAL A 324 -11.88 -0.95 -16.86
CA VAL A 324 -11.68 0.41 -17.35
C VAL A 324 -12.74 1.26 -16.66
N SER A 325 -12.36 2.41 -16.11
CA SER A 325 -13.27 3.23 -15.33
C SER A 325 -13.26 4.67 -15.76
N VAL A 326 -14.45 5.27 -15.81
CA VAL A 326 -14.59 6.73 -15.84
C VAL A 326 -14.46 7.20 -14.39
N VAL A 327 -13.59 8.18 -14.14
CA VAL A 327 -13.25 8.60 -12.77
C VAL A 327 -13.40 10.11 -12.55
N THR A 328 -13.82 10.49 -11.35
CA THR A 328 -14.02 11.88 -10.94
C THR A 328 -12.73 12.57 -10.47
N VAL A 329 -11.75 11.80 -9.98
CA VAL A 329 -10.49 12.31 -9.44
C VAL A 329 -9.34 11.50 -10.04
N PRO A 330 -8.23 12.15 -10.44
CA PRO A 330 -7.09 11.42 -10.93
C PRO A 330 -6.40 10.69 -9.77
N ALA A 331 -5.79 9.54 -10.03
CA ALA A 331 -4.95 8.86 -9.04
C ALA A 331 -3.79 9.75 -8.54
N TYR A 332 -3.45 10.83 -9.27
CA TYR A 332 -2.56 11.91 -8.84
C TYR A 332 -3.00 13.27 -9.44
N PRO A 333 -3.26 14.33 -8.64
CA PRO A 333 -3.54 15.67 -9.18
C PRO A 333 -2.37 16.27 -9.99
N GLU A 334 -1.13 15.91 -9.64
CA GLU A 334 0.10 16.46 -10.25
C GLU A 334 0.41 15.90 -11.65
N ALA A 335 -0.19 14.76 -12.04
CA ALA A 335 0.09 14.11 -13.33
C ALA A 335 -0.49 14.87 -14.56
N SER A 336 -1.32 15.90 -14.34
CA SER A 336 -1.91 16.71 -15.40
C SER A 336 -0.97 17.80 -15.96
N ALA A 337 0.26 17.94 -15.44
CA ALA A 337 1.16 19.04 -15.79
C ALA A 337 2.46 18.59 -16.49
N THR A 338 2.40 17.74 -17.51
CA THR A 338 3.50 17.63 -18.51
C THR A 338 2.96 17.33 -19.92
N LEU A 339 2.04 18.16 -20.40
CA LEU A 339 1.77 18.29 -21.84
C LEU A 339 2.16 19.71 -22.29
N ARG A 340 3.35 19.80 -22.88
CA ARG A 340 3.87 20.86 -23.77
C ARG A 340 4.00 22.29 -23.21
N ALA A 341 5.26 22.72 -23.08
CA ALA A 341 5.71 24.02 -23.59
C ALA A 341 7.22 23.99 -23.91
N GLU A 342 7.67 23.05 -24.74
CA GLU A 342 8.78 23.33 -25.65
C GLU A 342 8.16 23.78 -26.98
N GLU A 343 7.66 25.00 -27.00
CA GLU A 343 7.53 25.74 -28.25
C GLU A 343 8.50 26.91 -28.21
N ASN A 344 9.55 26.74 -29.00
CA ASN A 344 10.32 27.80 -29.62
C ASN A 344 9.34 28.80 -30.26
N CYS A 345 8.92 29.82 -29.52
CA CYS A 345 8.23 30.98 -30.07
C CYS A 345 9.14 32.20 -29.91
N SER A 346 9.88 32.50 -30.96
CA SER A 346 10.61 33.75 -31.11
C SER A 346 9.60 34.90 -31.30
N CYS A 347 9.19 35.53 -30.20
CA CYS A 347 8.66 36.89 -30.25
C CYS A 347 8.96 37.60 -28.93
N ALA A 348 9.97 38.48 -28.95
CA ALA A 348 10.35 39.31 -27.82
C ALA A 348 9.29 40.38 -27.54
N PRO A 349 8.80 40.54 -26.30
CA PRO A 349 8.21 41.79 -25.86
C PRO A 349 9.28 42.68 -25.23
N LYS A 350 9.39 43.91 -25.76
CA LYS A 350 10.30 44.96 -25.29
C LYS A 350 10.03 45.30 -23.82
N LYS A 351 11.08 45.29 -22.99
CA LYS A 351 11.05 45.81 -21.62
C LYS A 351 10.88 47.33 -21.66
N GLU A 352 9.69 47.84 -21.37
CA GLU A 352 9.52 49.24 -20.95
C GLU A 352 9.76 49.35 -19.44
N THR A 353 10.91 49.92 -19.11
CA THR A 353 11.26 50.40 -17.77
C THR A 353 10.39 51.60 -17.38
N LYS A 354 9.48 51.42 -16.43
CA LYS A 354 8.89 52.54 -15.68
C LYS A 354 9.80 52.93 -14.53
N LYS A 355 10.48 54.07 -14.70
CA LYS A 355 11.17 54.84 -13.65
C LYS A 355 10.17 55.26 -12.58
N THR A 356 10.40 54.83 -11.34
CA THR A 356 9.87 55.51 -10.16
C THR A 356 10.70 56.78 -9.92
N VAL A 357 9.99 57.91 -9.86
CA VAL A 357 10.52 59.22 -9.48
C VAL A 357 10.38 59.31 -7.96
N GLU A 358 11.49 59.41 -7.24
CA GLU A 358 11.50 59.76 -5.82
C GLU A 358 12.40 60.99 -5.63
N VAL A 359 11.78 62.08 -5.20
CA VAL A 359 12.39 63.40 -5.04
C VAL A 359 13.07 63.50 -3.67
N GLU A 360 14.27 64.06 -3.73
CA GLU A 360 15.23 64.39 -2.68
C GLU A 360 14.68 64.78 -1.29
N LYS A 361 15.30 64.22 -0.24
CA LYS A 361 15.55 64.94 1.02
C LYS A 361 17.04 65.00 1.32
N LYS A 362 17.54 66.23 1.32
CA LYS A 362 18.90 66.67 1.66
C LYS A 362 19.31 66.24 3.07
N SER A 363 20.54 65.76 3.22
CA SER A 363 21.34 65.99 4.42
C SER A 363 22.82 66.16 4.06
N ALA A 364 23.30 67.39 4.22
CA ALA A 364 24.71 67.74 4.14
C ALA A 364 25.33 67.62 5.54
N SER A 365 26.43 66.90 5.67
CA SER A 365 27.49 67.25 6.65
C SER A 365 28.72 66.36 6.48
N LYS A 366 29.79 66.91 5.89
CA LYS A 366 31.16 66.53 6.28
C LYS A 366 32.17 67.56 5.81
N VAL A 367 32.57 68.46 6.72
CA VAL A 367 33.93 69.02 6.71
C VAL A 367 34.37 69.24 8.15
N ARG A 368 35.44 68.54 8.57
CA ARG A 368 36.36 69.07 9.58
C ARG A 368 37.80 68.77 9.17
N ALA A 369 38.49 69.86 8.81
CA ALA A 369 39.90 70.25 9.03
C ALA A 369 41.00 69.19 8.83
N THR A 370 42.05 69.49 8.07
CA THR A 370 43.25 70.28 8.48
C THR A 370 44.28 70.18 7.32
N ARG A 371 45.36 70.94 7.15
CA ARG A 371 45.93 72.24 7.59
C ARG A 371 47.39 72.25 7.07
N THR A 372 47.80 73.15 6.16
CA THR A 372 49.21 73.61 5.99
C THR A 372 49.23 74.83 5.02
N LYS A 373 49.29 76.09 5.48
CA LYS A 373 50.44 76.94 5.89
C LYS A 373 51.59 77.08 4.87
N ASN A 374 51.68 78.24 4.21
CA ASN A 374 52.78 79.24 4.34
C ASN A 374 52.47 80.43 3.41
N LYS A 375 52.41 81.71 3.83
CA LYS A 375 53.37 82.65 4.47
C LYS A 375 53.95 83.61 3.42
N ILE A 376 54.09 84.89 3.81
CA ILE A 376 54.95 86.00 3.28
C ILE A 376 54.06 87.24 3.01
N LYS A 377 53.99 88.21 3.95
CA LYS A 377 54.76 89.49 4.07
C LYS A 377 54.34 90.50 2.98
N LYS A 378 54.22 91.82 3.20
CA LYS A 378 54.28 92.77 4.33
C LYS A 378 54.04 94.16 3.70
N ASN A 379 53.69 95.14 4.53
CA ASN A 379 53.73 96.60 4.32
C ASN A 379 52.54 97.16 3.50
N LYS A 380 51.92 98.27 3.88
CA LYS A 380 52.37 99.41 4.68
C LYS A 380 51.17 100.05 5.39
#